data_AF-T0QZ50-F1
#
_entry.id   AF-T0QZ50-F1
#
_cell.length_a   1.000
_cell.length_b   1.000
_cell.length_c   1.000
_cell.angle_alpha   90.00
_cell.angle_beta   90.00
_cell.angle_gamma   90.00
#
_symmetry.space_group_name_H-M   'P 1'
#
loop_
_entity.id
_entity.type
_entity.pdbx_description
1 polymer ?
#
loop_
_entity_poly.entity_id
_entity_poly.type
_entity_poly.pdbx_seq_one_letter_code
_entity_poly.pdbx_strand_id
1 'polypeptide(L)'
;MKINTTRFGELEVDKKDIITFEEGILGFENLRDFFVVDPGDQTLILWLQSCESGETAFPIIEPKIFKADYTISLLPSELNSLSLENLSNASVYAILTIPQDVTTMSANLKAPVIINNATKKARQIVLQDSKLEVKHPMYADLKKSIVSYHSDDSVRTRVSQTQPTVIAQAETTDTATPNTHKENLQEL
;
A
#
# COMPACT_ATOMS: atom_id res chain seq x y z
N MET A 1 -8.62 -16.75 -17.27
CA MET A 1 -8.47 -18.13 -16.75
C MET A 1 -8.84 -18.14 -15.29
N LYS A 2 -9.46 -19.21 -14.79
CA LYS A 2 -9.89 -19.31 -13.40
C LYS A 2 -8.81 -20.00 -12.56
N ILE A 3 -8.51 -19.43 -11.40
CA ILE A 3 -7.46 -19.90 -10.51
C ILE A 3 -8.03 -19.94 -9.09
N ASN A 4 -8.06 -21.14 -8.50
CA ASN A 4 -8.49 -21.30 -7.11
C ASN A 4 -7.31 -20.97 -6.20
N THR A 5 -7.46 -19.95 -5.36
CA THR A 5 -6.41 -19.49 -4.44
C THR A 5 -6.83 -19.69 -2.99
N THR A 6 -5.86 -19.93 -2.12
CA THR A 6 -6.12 -20.09 -0.68
C THR A 6 -6.51 -18.79 0.01
N ARG A 7 -6.02 -17.65 -0.48
CA ARG A 7 -6.17 -16.33 0.17
C ARG A 7 -7.35 -15.52 -0.35
N PHE A 8 -7.67 -15.65 -1.63
CA PHE A 8 -8.61 -14.78 -2.32
C PHE A 8 -9.78 -15.54 -2.96
N GLY A 9 -9.86 -16.86 -2.74
CA GLY A 9 -10.86 -17.71 -3.39
C GLY A 9 -10.58 -17.90 -4.88
N GLU A 10 -11.64 -18.08 -5.66
CA GLU A 10 -11.53 -18.17 -7.12
C GLU A 10 -11.29 -16.78 -7.73
N LEU A 11 -10.19 -16.64 -8.46
CA LEU A 11 -9.85 -15.43 -9.21
C LEU A 11 -9.92 -15.69 -10.72
N GLU A 12 -10.39 -14.70 -11.47
CA GLU A 12 -10.34 -14.70 -12.93
C GLU A 12 -9.24 -13.76 -13.42
N VAL A 13 -8.30 -14.30 -14.20
CA VAL A 13 -7.10 -13.60 -14.66
C VAL A 13 -7.06 -13.56 -16.18
N ASP A 14 -6.92 -12.37 -16.77
CA ASP A 14 -6.69 -12.22 -18.20
C ASP A 14 -5.26 -12.66 -18.57
N LYS A 15 -5.10 -13.34 -19.71
CA LYS A 15 -3.78 -13.82 -20.17
C LYS A 15 -2.76 -12.69 -20.35
N LYS A 16 -3.22 -11.47 -20.65
CA LYS A 16 -2.37 -10.28 -20.83
C LYS A 16 -1.75 -9.77 -19.52
N ASP A 17 -2.35 -10.16 -18.38
CA ASP A 17 -1.94 -9.73 -17.04
C ASP A 17 -1.02 -10.77 -16.37
N ILE A 18 -0.79 -11.90 -17.03
CA ILE A 18 0.17 -12.92 -16.61
C ILE A 18 1.59 -12.36 -16.77
N ILE A 19 2.36 -12.52 -15.71
CA ILE A 19 3.74 -12.11 -15.56
C ILE A 19 4.59 -13.37 -15.52
N THR A 20 5.55 -13.46 -16.44
CA THR A 20 6.37 -14.67 -16.63
C THR A 20 7.78 -14.48 -16.10
N PHE A 21 8.17 -15.35 -15.18
CA PHE A 21 9.50 -15.51 -14.63
C PHE A 21 10.19 -16.70 -15.30
N GLU A 22 11.07 -16.46 -16.27
CA GLU A 22 11.72 -17.53 -17.05
C GLU A 22 12.51 -18.52 -16.17
N GLU A 23 13.10 -18.00 -15.08
CA GLU A 23 13.88 -18.74 -14.08
C GLU A 23 13.08 -19.06 -12.80
N GLY A 24 11.80 -18.66 -12.76
CA GLY A 24 10.99 -18.65 -11.54
C GLY A 24 11.45 -17.63 -10.50
N ILE A 25 11.05 -17.86 -9.24
CA ILE A 25 11.43 -17.05 -8.06
C ILE A 25 12.39 -17.89 -7.21
N LEU A 26 13.34 -17.27 -6.49
CA LEU A 26 14.32 -17.99 -5.67
C LEU A 26 13.61 -18.91 -4.64
N GLY A 27 13.94 -20.21 -4.67
CA GLY A 27 13.30 -21.25 -3.86
C GLY A 27 11.97 -21.78 -4.43
N PHE A 28 11.52 -21.26 -5.58
CA PHE A 28 10.30 -21.61 -6.30
C PHE A 28 10.55 -21.61 -7.82
N GLU A 29 11.66 -22.19 -8.25
CA GLU A 29 12.14 -22.16 -9.66
C GLU A 29 11.18 -22.86 -10.64
N ASN A 30 10.29 -23.70 -10.11
CA ASN A 30 9.27 -24.42 -10.88
C ASN A 30 8.01 -23.58 -11.15
N LEU A 31 7.81 -22.47 -10.41
CA LEU A 31 6.68 -21.56 -10.60
C LEU A 31 7.15 -20.39 -11.45
N ARG A 32 6.52 -20.20 -12.61
CA ARG A 32 6.94 -19.26 -13.65
C ARG A 32 5.87 -18.23 -13.97
N ASP A 33 4.60 -18.58 -13.90
CA ASP A 33 3.52 -17.67 -14.24
C ASP A 33 2.84 -17.14 -12.98
N PHE A 34 2.76 -15.81 -12.89
CA PHE A 34 2.20 -15.08 -11.76
C PHE A 34 1.29 -13.95 -12.26
N PHE A 35 0.52 -13.37 -11.35
CA PHE A 35 -0.23 -12.14 -11.58
C PHE A 35 -0.30 -11.33 -10.28
N VAL A 36 -0.56 -10.03 -10.41
CA VAL A 36 -0.66 -9.14 -9.25
C VAL A 36 -2.12 -9.04 -8.80
N VAL A 37 -2.33 -9.23 -7.51
CA VAL A 37 -3.63 -9.06 -6.84
C VAL A 37 -3.51 -7.87 -5.89
N ASP A 38 -4.41 -6.90 -6.06
CA ASP A 38 -4.65 -5.85 -5.07
C ASP A 38 -5.77 -6.33 -4.13
N PRO A 39 -5.50 -6.49 -2.82
CA PRO A 39 -6.53 -6.91 -1.86
C PRO A 39 -7.60 -5.83 -1.61
N GLY A 40 -7.40 -4.60 -2.10
CA GLY A 40 -8.33 -3.49 -1.91
C GLY A 40 -8.36 -2.97 -0.47
N ASP A 41 -7.34 -3.30 0.33
CA ASP A 41 -7.18 -2.81 1.69
C ASP A 41 -6.30 -1.54 1.74
N GLN A 42 -6.10 -0.99 2.94
CA GLN A 42 -5.35 0.25 3.14
C GLN A 42 -3.84 0.03 3.30
N THR A 43 -3.33 -1.20 3.10
CA THR A 43 -1.94 -1.54 3.45
C THR A 43 -0.93 -1.16 2.38
N LEU A 44 -1.38 -0.83 1.17
CA LEU A 44 -0.55 -0.62 -0.03
C LEU A 44 0.27 -1.88 -0.43
N ILE A 45 0.03 -3.02 0.22
CA ILE A 45 0.69 -4.29 -0.06
C ILE A 45 -0.11 -5.01 -1.14
N LEU A 46 0.56 -5.35 -2.22
CA LEU A 46 0.02 -6.17 -3.29
C LEU A 46 0.47 -7.62 -3.10
N TRP A 47 -0.11 -8.54 -3.86
CA TRP A 47 0.24 -9.95 -3.82
C TRP A 47 0.63 -10.44 -5.21
N LEU A 48 1.81 -11.06 -5.31
CA LEU A 48 2.26 -11.77 -6.49
C LEU A 48 1.79 -13.23 -6.38
N GLN A 49 0.63 -13.54 -6.95
CA GLN A 49 -0.04 -14.84 -6.87
C GLN A 49 0.40 -15.74 -8.03
N SER A 50 0.77 -16.98 -7.73
CA SER A 50 1.12 -17.96 -8.77
C SER A 50 -0.13 -18.43 -9.52
N CYS A 51 0.00 -18.60 -10.83
CA CYS A 51 -1.00 -19.24 -11.67
C CYS A 51 -0.98 -20.78 -11.56
N GLU A 52 0.15 -21.33 -11.14
CA GLU A 52 0.42 -22.78 -11.11
C GLU A 52 0.19 -23.38 -9.72
N SER A 53 0.25 -22.56 -8.67
CA SER A 53 -0.02 -22.95 -7.29
C SER A 53 -0.94 -21.94 -6.60
N GLY A 54 -2.18 -22.35 -6.33
CA GLY A 54 -3.16 -21.54 -5.58
C GLY A 54 -2.78 -21.23 -4.13
N GLU A 55 -1.83 -21.98 -3.57
CA GLU A 55 -1.32 -21.77 -2.21
C GLU A 55 -0.15 -20.78 -2.17
N THR A 56 0.50 -20.54 -3.32
CA THR A 56 1.71 -19.72 -3.39
C THR A 56 1.40 -18.31 -3.83
N ALA A 57 1.58 -17.36 -2.90
CA ALA A 57 1.53 -15.93 -3.18
C ALA A 57 2.54 -15.18 -2.31
N PHE A 58 3.21 -14.19 -2.90
CA PHE A 58 4.20 -13.37 -2.20
C PHE A 58 3.64 -11.97 -1.94
N PRO A 59 3.61 -11.49 -0.68
CA PRO A 59 3.31 -10.09 -0.42
C PRO A 59 4.44 -9.23 -0.97
N ILE A 60 4.09 -8.22 -1.75
CA ILE A 60 5.01 -7.33 -2.44
C ILE A 60 4.60 -5.88 -2.23
N ILE A 61 5.59 -4.97 -2.25
CA ILE A 61 5.35 -3.53 -2.15
C ILE A 61 6.38 -2.78 -2.98
N GLU A 62 5.99 -1.63 -3.53
CA GLU A 62 6.95 -0.72 -4.16
C GLU A 62 7.87 -0.14 -3.07
N PRO A 63 9.20 -0.36 -3.13
CA PRO A 63 10.09 0.03 -2.03
C PRO A 63 10.08 1.54 -1.72
N LYS A 64 9.85 2.37 -2.75
CA LYS A 64 9.79 3.83 -2.61
C LYS A 64 8.66 4.31 -1.70
N ILE A 65 7.63 3.49 -1.45
CA ILE A 65 6.54 3.81 -0.54
C ILE A 65 7.04 4.00 0.89
N PHE A 66 7.94 3.15 1.37
CA PHE A 66 8.47 3.22 2.74
C PHE A 66 9.94 3.67 2.80
N LYS A 67 10.65 3.62 1.68
CA LYS A 67 12.05 4.03 1.56
C LYS A 67 12.24 4.89 0.31
N ALA A 68 11.90 6.18 0.44
CA ALA A 68 11.86 7.13 -0.67
C ALA A 68 13.22 7.30 -1.41
N ASP A 69 14.33 7.08 -0.72
CA ASP A 69 15.69 7.14 -1.26
C ASP A 69 16.14 5.81 -1.91
N TYR A 70 15.27 4.80 -1.98
CA TYR A 70 15.59 3.52 -2.61
C TYR A 70 15.82 3.70 -4.11
N THR A 71 17.05 3.42 -4.53
CA THR A 71 17.47 3.44 -5.93
C THR A 71 18.20 2.14 -6.24
N ILE A 72 18.04 1.68 -7.49
CA ILE A 72 18.70 0.47 -7.98
C ILE A 72 19.32 0.75 -9.33
N SER A 73 20.34 -0.01 -9.67
CA SER A 73 20.96 -0.03 -10.99
C SER A 73 21.18 -1.47 -11.38
N LEU A 74 20.76 -1.80 -12.59
CA LEU A 74 20.90 -3.15 -13.16
C LEU A 74 22.06 -3.17 -14.14
N LEU A 75 22.75 -4.30 -14.21
CA LEU A 75 23.75 -4.57 -15.22
C LEU A 75 23.08 -4.66 -16.60
N PRO A 76 23.80 -4.36 -17.70
CA PRO A 76 23.26 -4.51 -19.05
C PRO A 76 22.71 -5.93 -19.34
N SER A 77 23.35 -6.97 -18.81
CA SER A 77 22.87 -8.36 -18.93
C SER A 77 21.53 -8.59 -18.24
N GLU A 78 21.30 -7.96 -17.08
CA GLU A 78 20.06 -8.05 -16.33
C GLU A 78 18.93 -7.30 -17.05
N LEU A 79 19.20 -6.11 -17.58
CA LEU A 79 18.26 -5.37 -18.42
C LEU A 79 17.86 -6.15 -19.67
N ASN A 80 18.86 -6.70 -20.38
CA ASN A 80 18.63 -7.50 -21.58
C ASN A 80 17.76 -8.73 -21.31
N SER A 81 17.98 -9.43 -20.19
CA SER A 81 17.16 -10.59 -19.80
C SER A 81 15.68 -10.24 -19.58
N LEU A 82 15.39 -9.00 -19.19
CA LEU A 82 14.04 -8.47 -19.02
C LEU A 82 13.50 -7.80 -20.29
N SER A 83 14.28 -7.76 -21.38
CA SER A 83 13.97 -7.01 -22.59
C SER A 83 13.70 -5.52 -22.31
N LEU A 84 14.53 -4.93 -21.44
CA LEU A 84 14.49 -3.52 -21.05
C LEU A 84 15.77 -2.81 -21.50
N GLU A 85 15.66 -1.55 -21.88
CA GLU A 85 16.83 -0.66 -22.08
C GLU A 85 17.21 0.07 -20.78
N ASN A 86 16.20 0.36 -19.95
CA ASN A 86 16.32 1.01 -18.66
C ASN A 86 15.06 0.72 -17.82
N LEU A 87 15.01 1.22 -16.58
CA LEU A 87 13.92 0.95 -15.64
C LEU A 87 12.68 1.85 -15.81
N SER A 88 12.63 2.76 -16.79
CA SER A 88 11.50 3.71 -16.95
C SER A 88 10.15 3.04 -17.22
N ASN A 89 10.16 1.87 -17.87
CA ASN A 89 8.97 1.07 -18.15
C ASN A 89 8.95 -0.24 -17.35
N ALA A 90 9.55 -0.23 -16.16
CA ALA A 90 9.59 -1.36 -15.26
C ALA A 90 8.89 -1.03 -13.94
N SER A 91 8.18 -2.01 -13.40
CA SER A 91 7.73 -1.99 -12.01
C SER A 91 8.76 -2.69 -11.13
N VAL A 92 9.02 -2.12 -9.96
CA VAL A 92 10.01 -2.62 -9.00
C VAL A 92 9.32 -2.89 -7.67
N TYR A 93 9.43 -4.12 -7.20
CA TYR A 93 8.82 -4.57 -5.96
C TYR A 93 9.84 -5.23 -5.04
N ALA A 94 9.69 -5.03 -3.73
CA ALA A 94 10.34 -5.88 -2.73
C ALA A 94 9.35 -6.93 -2.22
N ILE A 95 9.83 -8.17 -2.05
CA ILE A 95 9.07 -9.23 -1.39
C ILE A 95 9.14 -9.02 0.12
N LEU A 96 8.00 -9.18 0.80
CA LEU A 96 7.86 -8.98 2.23
C LEU A 96 7.92 -10.30 3.01
N THR A 97 8.40 -10.21 4.24
CA THR A 97 8.18 -11.22 5.28
C THR A 97 7.24 -10.61 6.31
N ILE A 98 6.06 -11.20 6.48
CA ILE A 98 5.04 -10.74 7.44
C ILE A 98 4.94 -11.80 8.55
N PRO A 99 5.62 -11.59 9.70
CA PRO A 99 5.52 -12.48 10.86
C PRO A 99 4.21 -12.22 11.65
N GLN A 100 3.96 -13.03 12.68
CA GLN A 100 2.80 -12.86 13.57
C GLN A 100 2.77 -11.49 14.25
N ASP A 101 3.93 -11.04 14.75
CA ASP A 101 4.10 -9.66 15.19
C ASP A 101 4.43 -8.77 13.99
N VAL A 102 3.39 -8.18 13.39
CA VAL A 102 3.50 -7.33 12.21
C VAL A 102 4.50 -6.17 12.37
N THR A 103 4.78 -5.73 13.61
CA THR A 103 5.74 -4.64 13.85
C THR A 103 7.17 -5.01 13.46
N THR A 104 7.45 -6.31 13.35
CA THR A 104 8.75 -6.88 12.96
C THR A 104 8.81 -7.27 11.48
N MET A 105 7.81 -6.87 10.66
CA MET A 105 7.82 -7.14 9.23
C MET A 105 9.03 -6.50 8.54
N SER A 106 9.51 -7.19 7.50
CA SER A 106 10.68 -6.75 6.74
C SER A 106 10.49 -6.88 5.23
N ALA A 107 11.13 -5.99 4.47
CA ALA A 107 11.25 -6.07 3.02
C ALA A 107 12.62 -6.60 2.60
N ASN A 108 12.65 -7.42 1.56
CA ASN A 108 13.89 -7.81 0.89
C ASN A 108 14.27 -6.76 -0.17
N LEU A 109 15.11 -5.81 0.22
CA LEU A 109 15.65 -4.78 -0.67
C LEU A 109 16.86 -5.27 -1.49
N LYS A 110 17.46 -6.38 -1.09
CA LYS A 110 18.63 -6.97 -1.76
C LYS A 110 18.27 -7.74 -3.03
N ALA A 111 17.05 -8.30 -3.08
CA ALA A 111 16.59 -9.11 -4.20
C ALA A 111 15.19 -8.68 -4.71
N PRO A 112 15.05 -7.48 -5.29
CA PRO A 112 13.79 -7.00 -5.82
C PRO A 112 13.28 -7.84 -7.00
N VAL A 113 11.96 -7.84 -7.16
CA VAL A 113 11.26 -8.30 -8.35
C VAL A 113 11.17 -7.13 -9.33
N ILE A 114 11.65 -7.33 -10.55
CA ILE A 114 11.58 -6.36 -11.64
C ILE A 114 10.66 -6.92 -12.70
N ILE A 115 9.68 -6.12 -13.12
CA ILE A 115 8.66 -6.51 -14.10
C ILE A 115 8.70 -5.53 -15.26
N ASN A 116 8.96 -6.02 -16.46
CA ASN A 116 8.81 -5.22 -17.67
C ASN A 116 7.31 -5.03 -17.96
N ASN A 117 6.83 -3.79 -17.90
CA ASN A 117 5.40 -3.51 -18.00
C ASN A 117 4.83 -3.76 -19.41
N ALA A 118 5.66 -3.69 -20.46
CA ALA A 118 5.25 -3.94 -21.84
C ALA A 118 5.21 -5.44 -22.16
N THR A 119 6.24 -6.19 -21.77
CA THR A 119 6.38 -7.62 -22.16
C THR A 119 5.88 -8.59 -21.10
N LYS A 120 5.62 -8.10 -19.88
CA LYS A 120 5.31 -8.90 -18.68
C LYS A 120 6.38 -9.93 -18.30
N LYS A 121 7.59 -9.80 -18.83
CA LYS A 121 8.75 -10.56 -18.36
C LYS A 121 9.18 -10.03 -17.00
N ALA A 122 9.46 -10.93 -16.08
CA ALA A 122 9.92 -10.59 -14.74
C ALA A 122 11.10 -11.46 -14.30
N ARG A 123 11.89 -10.90 -13.38
CA ARG A 123 12.98 -11.61 -12.69
C ARG A 123 13.12 -11.09 -11.28
N GLN A 124 13.51 -11.98 -10.38
CA GLN A 124 14.04 -11.59 -9.07
C GLN A 124 15.56 -11.44 -9.18
N ILE A 125 16.07 -10.22 -8.97
CA ILE A 125 17.49 -9.91 -9.22
C ILE A 125 18.20 -9.65 -7.91
N VAL A 126 19.26 -10.42 -7.61
CA VAL A 126 20.11 -10.18 -6.44
C VAL A 126 21.10 -9.06 -6.73
N LEU A 127 20.86 -7.89 -6.14
CA LEU A 127 21.67 -6.70 -6.33
C LEU A 127 23.03 -6.83 -5.65
N GLN A 128 24.07 -6.29 -6.28
CA GLN A 128 25.44 -6.37 -5.76
C GLN A 128 25.73 -5.34 -4.65
N ASP A 129 24.89 -4.31 -4.48
CA ASP A 129 25.10 -3.28 -3.46
C ASP A 129 25.03 -3.85 -2.03
N SER A 130 26.18 -3.89 -1.35
CA SER A 130 26.33 -4.38 0.03
C SER A 130 25.51 -3.63 1.08
N LYS A 131 25.02 -2.42 0.77
CA LYS A 131 24.20 -1.62 1.70
C LYS A 131 22.74 -2.08 1.75
N LEU A 132 22.31 -2.86 0.76
CA LEU A 132 20.93 -3.36 0.69
C LEU A 132 20.77 -4.61 1.53
N GLU A 133 19.69 -4.65 2.31
CA GLU A 133 19.42 -5.71 3.28
C GLU A 133 18.36 -6.68 2.78
N VAL A 134 18.51 -7.96 3.13
CA VAL A 134 17.50 -9.00 2.88
C VAL A 134 16.31 -8.85 3.85
N LYS A 135 16.54 -8.33 5.05
CA LYS A 135 15.54 -8.15 6.10
C LYS A 135 15.51 -6.70 6.57
N HIS A 136 15.17 -5.78 5.67
CA HIS A 136 15.04 -4.37 6.02
C HIS A 136 13.76 -4.13 6.82
N PRO A 137 13.81 -3.70 8.10
CA PRO A 137 12.62 -3.40 8.88
C PRO A 137 11.83 -2.25 8.23
N MET A 138 10.52 -2.39 8.08
CA MET A 138 9.73 -1.42 7.31
C MET A 138 8.44 -0.94 7.97
N TYR A 139 7.99 -1.56 9.07
CA TYR A 139 6.69 -1.27 9.67
C TYR A 139 6.50 0.22 10.02
N ALA A 140 7.49 0.81 10.68
CA ALA A 140 7.41 2.19 11.15
C ALA A 140 7.31 3.19 9.99
N ASP A 141 8.08 2.99 8.92
CA ASP A 141 8.08 3.88 7.77
C ASP A 141 6.85 3.66 6.88
N LEU A 142 6.42 2.41 6.68
CA LEU A 142 5.15 2.11 6.01
C LEU A 142 3.96 2.78 6.73
N LYS A 143 3.93 2.70 8.07
CA LYS A 143 2.87 3.34 8.87
C LYS A 143 2.85 4.86 8.66
N LYS A 144 4.01 5.52 8.63
CA LYS A 144 4.11 6.96 8.34
C LYS A 144 3.54 7.26 6.96
N SER A 145 3.92 6.48 5.95
CA SER A 145 3.45 6.66 4.57
C SER A 145 1.93 6.54 4.49
N ILE A 146 1.33 5.49 5.05
CA ILE A 146 -0.14 5.30 5.06
C ILE A 146 -0.86 6.50 5.72
N VAL A 147 -0.35 6.99 6.85
CA VAL A 147 -0.93 8.17 7.53
C VAL A 147 -0.84 9.42 6.65
N SER A 148 0.30 9.62 5.96
CA SER A 148 0.47 10.73 5.02
C SER A 148 -0.46 10.61 3.80
N TYR A 149 -0.65 9.40 3.25
CA TYR A 149 -1.57 9.14 2.14
C TYR A 149 -3.03 9.48 2.48
N HIS A 150 -3.47 9.21 3.71
CA HIS A 150 -4.83 9.54 4.16
C HIS A 150 -5.01 11.00 4.61
N SER A 151 -3.93 11.77 4.73
CA SER A 151 -3.98 13.17 5.17
C SER A 151 -4.04 14.18 4.02
N ASP A 152 -4.00 13.73 2.75
CA ASP A 152 -4.14 14.61 1.58
C ASP A 152 -5.63 14.93 1.30
N ASP A 153 -6.25 15.67 2.22
CA ASP A 153 -7.64 16.16 2.11
C ASP A 153 -7.74 17.42 1.22
N SER A 154 -6.67 17.76 0.48
CA SER A 154 -6.55 19.00 -0.31
C SER A 154 -7.38 19.01 -1.60
N VAL A 155 -7.94 17.85 -2.00
CA VAL A 155 -8.69 17.68 -3.26
C VAL A 155 -10.21 17.53 -3.04
N ARG A 156 -10.73 17.58 -1.80
CA ARG A 156 -12.19 17.54 -1.60
C ARG A 156 -12.83 18.87 -2.01
N THR A 157 -13.76 18.80 -2.96
CA THR A 157 -14.67 19.91 -3.32
C THR A 157 -15.30 20.47 -2.05
N ARG A 158 -15.01 21.74 -1.74
CA ARG A 158 -15.69 22.43 -0.64
C ARG A 158 -17.18 22.54 -0.98
N VAL A 159 -18.04 21.93 -0.18
CA VAL A 159 -19.46 22.29 -0.17
C VAL A 159 -19.53 23.71 0.39
N SER A 160 -19.94 24.67 -0.44
CA SER A 160 -20.30 26.01 0.03
C SER A 160 -21.41 25.86 1.07
N GLN A 161 -21.09 26.16 2.32
CA GLN A 161 -22.10 26.28 3.37
C GLN A 161 -23.05 27.40 2.96
N THR A 162 -24.27 27.03 2.57
CA THR A 162 -25.37 27.98 2.48
C THR A 162 -25.62 28.55 3.87
N GLN A 163 -25.45 29.86 3.96
CA GLN A 163 -25.73 30.69 5.12
C GLN A 163 -27.15 30.42 5.63
N PRO A 164 -27.37 30.16 6.94
CA PRO A 164 -28.72 30.19 7.49
C PRO A 164 -29.23 31.64 7.45
N THR A 165 -30.36 31.85 6.77
CA THR A 165 -31.11 33.10 6.79
C THR A 165 -31.54 33.40 8.23
N VAL A 166 -30.95 34.44 8.83
CA VAL A 166 -31.44 35.01 10.09
C VAL A 166 -32.66 35.87 9.77
N ILE A 167 -33.84 35.45 10.24
CA ILE A 167 -35.01 36.31 10.30
C ILE A 167 -34.83 37.22 11.52
N ALA A 168 -34.86 38.53 11.28
CA ALA A 168 -34.72 39.58 12.29
C ALA A 168 -36.04 39.88 13.02
N GLN A 169 -35.90 40.55 14.17
CA GLN A 169 -36.85 41.39 14.96
C GLN A 169 -37.05 40.86 16.39
N ALA A 170 -36.98 41.65 17.47
CA ALA A 170 -36.72 43.07 17.66
C ALA A 170 -36.26 43.30 19.13
N GLU A 171 -35.60 44.43 19.35
CA GLU A 171 -35.16 44.97 20.64
C GLU A 171 -36.35 45.31 21.57
N THR A 172 -36.18 45.13 22.88
CA THR A 172 -36.43 46.20 23.87
C THR A 172 -35.68 45.94 25.19
N THR A 173 -34.99 46.99 25.61
CA THR A 173 -34.43 47.30 26.93
C THR A 173 -35.49 47.30 28.03
N ASP A 174 -35.20 46.85 29.26
CA ASP A 174 -35.02 47.74 30.43
C ASP A 174 -34.64 46.98 31.72
N THR A 175 -34.15 47.79 32.65
CA THR A 175 -33.44 47.67 33.94
C THR A 175 -34.08 46.93 35.13
N ALA A 176 -33.20 46.64 36.11
CA ALA A 176 -33.40 46.63 37.58
C ALA A 176 -33.60 45.28 38.34
N THR A 177 -32.57 44.88 39.09
CA THR A 177 -32.67 44.24 40.43
C THR A 177 -32.98 45.33 41.48
N PRO A 178 -33.53 45.06 42.70
CA PRO A 178 -33.14 43.96 43.59
C PRO A 178 -34.24 43.35 44.53
N ASN A 179 -33.80 42.38 45.34
CA ASN A 179 -34.23 42.03 46.71
C ASN A 179 -35.22 40.87 47.02
N THR A 180 -34.62 39.84 47.67
CA THR A 180 -34.98 39.21 48.98
C THR A 180 -36.35 38.56 49.20
N HIS A 181 -36.41 37.23 49.39
CA HIS A 181 -36.65 36.57 50.70
C HIS A 181 -36.77 35.02 50.64
N LYS A 182 -35.96 34.36 51.48
CA LYS A 182 -36.19 33.21 52.40
C LYS A 182 -36.90 31.88 52.00
N GLU A 183 -36.24 30.81 52.49
CA GLU A 183 -36.76 29.57 53.13
C GLU A 183 -37.46 28.53 52.20
N ASN A 184 -37.30 27.20 52.32
CA ASN A 184 -36.90 26.35 53.45
C ASN A 184 -36.47 24.94 52.99
N LEU A 185 -35.75 24.23 53.86
CA LEU A 185 -35.42 22.79 53.81
C LEU A 185 -36.64 21.87 54.08
N GLN A 186 -36.62 20.65 53.50
CA GLN A 186 -36.76 19.31 54.15
C GLN A 186 -37.24 18.29 53.11
N GLU A 187 -36.39 17.35 52.70
CA GLU A 187 -36.23 15.99 53.27
C GLU A 187 -37.39 15.04 52.95
N LEU A 188 -37.08 14.04 52.12
CA LEU A 188 -37.45 12.63 52.25
C LEU A 188 -36.24 11.79 51.87
#